data_AF-A0A938PX20-F1
#
_entry.id   AF-A0A938PX20-F1
#
_cell.length_a   1.000
_cell.length_b   1.000
_cell.length_c   1.000
_cell.angle_alpha   90.00
_cell.angle_beta   90.00
_cell.angle_gamma   90.00
#
_symmetry.space_group_name_H-M   'P 1'
#
loop_
_entity.id
_entity.type
_entity.pdbx_description
1 polymer ?
#
loop_
_entity_poly.entity_id
_entity_poly.type
_entity_poly.pdbx_seq_one_letter_code
_entity_poly.pdbx_strand_id
1 'polypeptide(L)'
;MHPHSALILSSRVDAKANGGGEPHVADMEVISAQAVLMQAGGITFNAMKTGDIAGILVGLVALAYHSLLAVSVLRCEVGAYAAEKKFSYQLLDIMRLLSGKINDCSDGEAKDYSALYYVCSHLATNFLNADFGKAFEVYHDGYSGCINENADADNSNPLLLPQLKLPDLTDCLYE
;
A
#
# COMPACT_ATOMS: atom_id res chain seq x y z
N MET A 1 14.44 10.86 2.00
CA MET A 1 14.03 9.74 1.12
C MET A 1 13.74 8.55 2.03
N HIS A 2 12.51 8.07 2.10
CA HIS A 2 12.14 6.96 3.00
C HIS A 2 12.72 5.64 2.47
N PRO A 3 13.22 4.73 3.32
CA PRO A 3 13.82 3.46 2.88
C PRO A 3 12.84 2.63 2.03
N HIS A 4 11.57 2.58 2.40
CA HIS A 4 10.52 1.85 1.66
C HIS A 4 10.23 2.45 0.27
N SER A 5 10.35 3.77 0.12
CA SER A 5 10.18 4.42 -1.20
C SER A 5 11.33 4.09 -2.15
N ALA A 6 12.55 3.93 -1.63
CA ALA A 6 13.69 3.47 -2.41
C ALA A 6 13.54 2.01 -2.86
N LEU A 7 12.98 1.16 -1.98
CA LEU A 7 12.70 -0.25 -2.28
C LEU A 7 11.75 -0.39 -3.49
N ILE A 8 10.62 0.32 -3.48
CA ILE A 8 9.63 0.32 -4.58
C ILE A 8 10.22 0.86 -5.88
N LEU A 9 11.08 1.88 -5.81
CA LEU A 9 11.73 2.45 -6.99
C LEU A 9 12.77 1.48 -7.60
N SER A 10 13.41 0.63 -6.79
CA SER A 10 14.43 -0.32 -7.25
C SER A 10 13.87 -1.52 -8.02
N SER A 11 12.59 -1.87 -7.82
CA SER A 11 11.91 -2.99 -8.49
C SER A 11 11.22 -2.60 -9.79
N ARG A 12 11.39 -1.37 -10.28
CA ARG A 12 10.86 -0.97 -11.58
C ARG A 12 11.65 -1.65 -12.70
N VAL A 13 10.99 -2.57 -13.41
CA VAL A 13 11.30 -2.81 -14.81
C VAL A 13 10.82 -1.57 -15.57
N ASP A 14 11.70 -0.94 -16.33
CA ASP A 14 11.38 0.23 -17.16
C ASP A 14 10.24 -0.12 -18.13
N ALA A 15 8.99 0.15 -17.72
CA ALA A 15 7.85 0.15 -18.61
C ALA A 15 8.10 1.26 -19.65
N LYS A 16 8.54 0.84 -20.84
CA LYS A 16 8.84 1.73 -21.96
C LYS A 16 7.69 2.72 -22.15
N ALA A 17 8.05 4.01 -22.08
CA ALA A 17 7.24 5.09 -22.58
C ALA A 17 7.04 4.90 -24.09
N ASN A 18 5.93 4.27 -24.47
CA ASN A 18 5.45 4.33 -25.85
C ASN A 18 4.59 5.58 -25.99
N GLY A 19 4.87 6.33 -27.05
CA GLY A 19 4.60 7.74 -27.14
C GLY A 19 3.14 8.14 -27.38
N GLY A 20 2.91 9.45 -27.26
CA GLY A 20 1.89 10.14 -28.05
C GLY A 20 0.56 10.40 -27.35
N GLY A 21 0.58 11.33 -26.39
CA GLY A 21 -0.53 12.21 -26.02
C GLY A 21 -1.85 11.57 -25.59
N GLU A 22 -2.13 11.57 -24.28
CA GLU A 22 -3.50 11.70 -23.75
C GLU A 22 -3.48 11.85 -22.21
N PRO A 23 -4.34 12.71 -21.62
CA PRO A 23 -4.57 12.75 -20.17
C PRO A 23 -5.25 11.47 -19.61
N HIS A 24 -5.60 10.51 -20.46
CA HIS A 24 -6.37 9.33 -20.10
C HIS A 24 -5.60 8.28 -19.28
N VAL A 25 -4.27 8.27 -19.36
CA VAL A 25 -3.43 7.29 -18.64
C VAL A 25 -3.39 7.58 -17.14
N ALA A 26 -3.35 8.85 -16.75
CA ALA A 26 -3.32 9.24 -15.33
C ALA A 26 -4.63 8.86 -14.61
N ASP A 27 -5.79 9.11 -15.22
CA ASP A 27 -7.09 8.72 -14.65
C ASP A 27 -7.18 7.20 -14.46
N MET A 28 -6.67 6.42 -15.43
CA MET A 28 -6.66 4.96 -15.34
C MET A 28 -5.71 4.44 -14.26
N GLU A 29 -4.55 5.08 -14.07
CA GLU A 29 -3.63 4.79 -12.97
C GLU A 29 -4.26 5.10 -11.60
N VAL A 30 -4.97 6.23 -11.48
CA VAL A 30 -5.70 6.60 -10.25
C VAL A 30 -6.82 5.61 -9.96
N ILE A 31 -7.61 5.23 -10.97
CA ILE A 31 -8.67 4.21 -10.83
C ILE A 31 -8.08 2.86 -10.39
N SER A 32 -6.96 2.45 -11.00
CA SER A 32 -6.28 1.19 -10.68
C SER A 32 -5.75 1.20 -9.25
N ALA A 33 -5.08 2.28 -8.84
CA ALA A 33 -4.60 2.48 -7.48
C ALA A 33 -5.77 2.43 -6.48
N GLN A 34 -6.87 3.11 -6.78
CA GLN A 34 -8.05 3.13 -5.91
C GLN A 34 -8.67 1.73 -5.77
N ALA A 35 -8.79 0.97 -6.87
CA ALA A 35 -9.32 -0.40 -6.83
C ALA A 35 -8.48 -1.31 -5.94
N VAL A 36 -7.14 -1.22 -6.04
CA VAL A 36 -6.21 -1.99 -5.19
C VAL A 36 -6.31 -1.58 -3.73
N LEU A 37 -6.39 -0.28 -3.43
CA LEU A 37 -6.56 0.21 -2.06
C LEU A 37 -7.90 -0.25 -1.46
N MET A 38 -8.99 -0.24 -2.24
CA MET A 38 -10.28 -0.76 -1.78
C MET A 38 -10.23 -2.26 -1.48
N GLN A 39 -9.53 -3.05 -2.30
CA GLN A 39 -9.34 -4.47 -2.06
C GLN A 39 -8.50 -4.74 -0.80
N ALA A 40 -7.36 -4.08 -0.66
CA ALA A 40 -6.50 -4.16 0.52
C ALA A 40 -7.24 -3.69 1.79
N GLY A 41 -8.03 -2.62 1.68
CA GLY A 41 -8.91 -2.14 2.74
C GLY A 41 -9.95 -3.17 3.15
N GLY A 42 -10.59 -3.84 2.19
CA GLY A 42 -11.54 -4.92 2.46
C GLY A 42 -10.93 -6.09 3.24
N ILE A 43 -9.72 -6.53 2.86
CA ILE A 43 -8.96 -7.56 3.59
C ILE A 43 -8.68 -7.08 5.02
N THR A 44 -8.18 -5.85 5.16
CA THR A 44 -7.85 -5.24 6.45
C THR A 44 -9.06 -5.19 7.38
N PHE A 45 -10.21 -4.70 6.90
CA PHE A 45 -11.42 -4.57 7.69
C PHE A 45 -12.02 -5.93 8.08
N ASN A 46 -11.91 -6.92 7.20
CA ASN A 46 -12.33 -8.28 7.54
C ASN A 46 -11.47 -8.87 8.66
N ALA A 47 -10.14 -8.73 8.56
CA ALA A 47 -9.22 -9.18 9.61
C ALA A 47 -9.45 -8.44 10.95
N MET A 48 -9.71 -7.13 10.91
CA MET A 48 -10.11 -6.36 12.10
C MET A 48 -11.39 -6.90 12.73
N LYS A 49 -12.39 -7.24 11.91
CA LYS A 49 -13.67 -7.80 12.39
C LYS A 49 -13.47 -9.17 13.05
N THR A 50 -12.57 -10.01 12.54
CA THR A 50 -12.31 -11.35 13.08
C THR A 50 -11.27 -11.36 14.21
N GLY A 51 -10.60 -10.25 14.48
CA GLY A 51 -9.51 -10.17 15.45
C GLY A 51 -8.24 -10.90 15.00
N ASP A 52 -8.08 -11.10 13.68
CA ASP A 52 -6.90 -11.76 13.11
C ASP A 52 -5.73 -10.77 13.03
N ILE A 53 -4.89 -10.74 14.07
CA ILE A 53 -3.79 -9.77 14.21
C ILE A 53 -2.80 -9.86 13.03
N ALA A 54 -2.45 -11.07 12.60
CA ALA A 54 -1.56 -11.27 11.45
C ALA A 54 -2.23 -10.76 10.16
N GLY A 55 -3.51 -11.06 9.96
CA GLY A 55 -4.30 -10.52 8.85
C GLY A 55 -4.42 -8.99 8.85
N ILE A 56 -4.53 -8.36 10.04
CA ILE A 56 -4.54 -6.90 10.16
C ILE A 56 -3.18 -6.34 9.73
N LEU A 57 -2.06 -6.93 10.19
CA LEU A 57 -0.72 -6.50 9.81
C LEU A 57 -0.51 -6.60 8.29
N VAL A 58 -0.89 -7.74 7.70
CA VAL A 58 -0.86 -7.95 6.24
C VAL A 58 -1.67 -6.88 5.51
N GLY A 59 -2.88 -6.57 5.98
CA GLY A 59 -3.72 -5.55 5.40
C GLY A 59 -3.11 -4.15 5.48
N LEU A 60 -2.56 -3.78 6.65
CA LEU A 60 -1.89 -2.49 6.84
C LEU A 60 -0.65 -2.35 5.96
N VAL A 61 0.17 -3.40 5.85
CA VAL A 61 1.35 -3.40 4.99
C VAL A 61 0.96 -3.32 3.51
N ALA A 62 -0.07 -4.05 3.08
CA ALA A 62 -0.58 -3.96 1.71
C ALA A 62 -1.04 -2.54 1.37
N LEU A 63 -1.82 -1.90 2.24
CA LEU A 63 -2.25 -0.50 2.06
C LEU A 63 -1.06 0.46 1.98
N ALA A 64 -0.06 0.27 2.85
CA ALA A 64 1.15 1.09 2.85
C ALA A 64 2.02 0.88 1.59
N TYR A 65 2.13 -0.36 1.14
CA TYR A 65 2.89 -0.73 -0.06
C TYR A 65 2.26 -0.12 -1.30
N HIS A 66 0.96 -0.34 -1.49
CA HIS A 66 0.24 0.12 -2.68
C HIS A 66 0.06 1.64 -2.73
N SER A 67 -0.01 2.30 -1.56
CA SER A 67 0.02 3.78 -1.53
C SER A 67 1.36 4.33 -1.99
N LEU A 68 2.49 3.78 -1.53
CA LEU A 68 3.81 4.21 -2.04
C LEU A 68 4.03 3.82 -3.51
N LEU A 69 3.49 2.68 -3.94
CA LEU A 69 3.51 2.27 -5.34
C LEU A 69 2.76 3.29 -6.20
N ALA A 70 1.57 3.73 -5.78
CA ALA A 70 0.81 4.77 -6.46
C ALA A 70 1.59 6.10 -6.54
N VAL A 71 2.22 6.56 -5.45
CA VAL A 71 3.08 7.76 -5.47
C VAL A 71 4.21 7.62 -6.51
N SER A 72 4.84 6.45 -6.58
CA SER A 72 5.91 6.19 -7.54
C SER A 72 5.43 6.13 -9.00
N VAL A 73 4.24 5.55 -9.25
CA VAL A 73 3.61 5.45 -10.57
C VAL A 73 3.24 6.83 -11.09
N LEU A 74 2.56 7.62 -10.26
CA LEU A 74 2.13 8.99 -10.56
C LEU A 74 3.29 10.00 -10.59
N ARG A 75 4.54 9.54 -10.43
CA ARG A 75 5.80 10.33 -10.47
C ARG A 75 5.78 11.56 -9.57
N CYS A 76 5.08 11.46 -8.44
CA CYS A 76 4.97 12.57 -7.50
C CYS A 76 5.98 12.38 -6.35
N GLU A 77 6.48 13.48 -5.80
CA GLU A 77 7.37 13.41 -4.65
C GLU A 77 6.59 13.00 -3.38
N VAL A 78 7.17 12.07 -2.61
CA VAL A 78 6.64 11.70 -1.28
C VAL A 78 6.86 12.90 -0.36
N GLY A 79 5.79 13.66 -0.13
CA GLY A 79 5.81 14.77 0.82
C GLY A 79 6.04 14.30 2.26
N ALA A 80 6.79 15.07 3.04
CA ALA A 80 6.91 14.86 4.47
C ALA A 80 5.54 15.11 5.12
N TYR A 81 4.90 14.07 5.65
CA TYR A 81 3.65 14.22 6.39
C TYR A 81 3.98 14.49 7.85
N ALA A 82 3.58 15.67 8.35
CA ALA A 82 3.65 15.99 9.77
C ALA A 82 2.51 15.25 10.50
N ALA A 83 2.82 14.11 11.10
CA ALA A 83 1.85 13.35 11.88
C ALA A 83 1.69 13.93 13.29
N GLU A 84 0.92 15.01 13.43
CA GLU A 84 0.44 15.50 14.73
C GLU A 84 -1.05 15.14 14.95
N LYS A 85 -1.40 13.86 14.80
CA LYS A 85 -2.75 13.41 15.16
C LYS A 85 -2.65 12.33 16.23
N LYS A 86 -3.18 12.65 17.42
CA LYS A 86 -3.37 11.69 18.50
C LYS A 86 -4.39 10.65 18.01
N PHE A 87 -3.94 9.42 17.81
CA PHE A 87 -4.81 8.33 17.38
C PHE A 87 -5.59 7.78 18.58
N SER A 88 -6.88 7.54 18.38
CA SER A 88 -7.65 6.65 19.26
C SER A 88 -7.37 5.22 18.81
N TYR A 89 -6.95 4.36 19.74
CA TYR A 89 -6.69 2.94 19.47
C TYR A 89 -7.94 2.07 19.61
N GLN A 90 -9.13 2.68 19.61
CA GLN A 90 -10.37 1.93 19.51
C GLN A 90 -10.53 1.41 18.08
N LEU A 91 -10.83 0.12 17.94
CA LEU A 91 -10.90 -0.57 16.65
C LEU A 91 -11.82 0.15 15.64
N LEU A 92 -12.98 0.62 16.09
CA LEU A 92 -13.95 1.33 15.24
C LEU A 92 -13.39 2.67 14.73
N ASP A 93 -12.63 3.38 15.56
CA ASP A 93 -11.99 4.64 15.18
C ASP A 93 -10.87 4.41 14.17
N ILE A 94 -10.11 3.33 14.33
CA ILE A 94 -9.09 2.88 13.36
C ILE A 94 -9.74 2.54 12.02
N MET A 95 -10.84 1.78 12.03
CA MET A 95 -11.56 1.43 10.79
C MET A 95 -12.09 2.68 10.07
N ARG A 96 -12.65 3.65 10.82
CA ARG A 96 -13.11 4.93 10.26
C ARG A 96 -11.97 5.76 9.69
N LEU A 97 -10.84 5.82 10.40
CA LEU A 97 -9.65 6.53 9.97
C LEU A 97 -9.10 5.96 8.66
N LEU A 98 -8.92 4.64 8.59
CA LEU A 98 -8.41 3.97 7.39
C LEU A 98 -9.37 4.13 6.21
N SER A 99 -10.67 3.98 6.45
CA SER A 99 -11.69 4.19 5.40
C SER A 99 -11.65 5.61 4.86
N GLY A 100 -11.55 6.62 5.74
CA GLY A 100 -11.38 8.01 5.34
C GLY A 100 -10.10 8.23 4.53
N LYS A 101 -8.97 7.67 4.96
CA LYS A 101 -7.68 7.81 4.25
C LYS A 101 -7.64 7.10 2.89
N ILE A 102 -8.30 5.95 2.77
CA ILE A 102 -8.48 5.27 1.47
C ILE A 102 -9.37 6.10 0.54
N ASN A 103 -10.40 6.75 1.09
CA ASN A 103 -11.26 7.62 0.31
C ASN A 103 -10.54 8.89 -0.14
N ASP A 104 -9.71 9.51 0.72
CA ASP A 104 -8.90 10.69 0.36
C ASP A 104 -7.97 10.42 -0.85
N CYS A 105 -7.62 9.17 -1.11
CA CYS A 105 -6.78 8.78 -2.25
C CYS A 105 -7.52 8.75 -3.60
N SER A 106 -8.84 8.96 -3.64
CA SER A 106 -9.64 8.87 -4.88
C SER A 106 -9.25 9.91 -5.93
N ASP A 107 -8.67 11.02 -5.49
CA ASP A 107 -8.34 12.15 -6.36
C ASP A 107 -6.93 12.02 -6.96
N GLY A 108 -6.19 10.96 -6.64
CA GLY A 108 -4.85 10.72 -7.21
C GLY A 108 -3.74 11.59 -6.61
N GLU A 109 -4.01 12.29 -5.51
CA GLU A 109 -3.07 13.22 -4.89
C GLU A 109 -1.99 12.49 -4.07
N ALA A 110 -0.72 12.72 -4.40
CA ALA A 110 0.42 12.06 -3.76
C ALA A 110 0.51 12.28 -2.24
N LYS A 111 0.03 13.43 -1.77
CA LYS A 111 -0.04 13.75 -0.34
C LYS A 111 -0.99 12.80 0.41
N ASP A 112 -2.07 12.36 -0.23
CA ASP A 112 -3.10 11.54 0.38
C ASP A 112 -2.65 10.07 0.43
N TYR A 113 -2.01 9.58 -0.63
CA TYR A 113 -1.31 8.29 -0.60
C TYR A 113 -0.19 8.27 0.45
N SER A 114 0.62 9.32 0.51
CA SER A 114 1.67 9.42 1.53
C SER A 114 1.06 9.41 2.94
N ALA A 115 -0.01 10.15 3.18
CA ALA A 115 -0.72 10.16 4.46
C ALA A 115 -1.26 8.76 4.83
N LEU A 116 -1.81 8.01 3.87
CA LEU A 116 -2.25 6.63 4.10
C LEU A 116 -1.08 5.73 4.50
N TYR A 117 0.06 5.81 3.79
CA TYR A 117 1.28 5.08 4.15
C TYR A 117 1.70 5.36 5.61
N TYR A 118 1.75 6.62 6.03
CA TYR A 118 2.14 6.97 7.40
C TYR A 118 1.16 6.44 8.44
N VAL A 119 -0.15 6.52 8.17
CA VAL A 119 -1.17 5.97 9.08
C VAL A 119 -1.01 4.47 9.23
N CYS A 120 -0.81 3.73 8.14
CA CYS A 120 -0.60 2.29 8.16
C CYS A 120 0.67 1.90 8.92
N SER A 121 1.79 2.59 8.66
CA SER A 121 3.05 2.38 9.38
C SER A 121 2.91 2.66 10.87
N HIS A 122 2.22 3.76 11.23
CA HIS A 122 1.97 4.12 12.62
C HIS A 122 1.10 3.08 13.35
N LEU A 123 0.03 2.60 12.71
CA LEU A 123 -0.83 1.56 13.29
C LEU A 123 -0.10 0.22 13.42
N ALA A 124 0.65 -0.21 12.41
CA ALA A 124 1.44 -1.43 12.52
C ALA A 124 2.42 -1.37 13.68
N THR A 125 3.15 -0.26 13.83
CA THR A 125 4.17 -0.11 14.87
C THR A 125 3.58 0.09 16.26
N ASN A 126 2.56 0.96 16.40
CA ASN A 126 2.09 1.42 17.72
C ASN A 126 0.81 0.73 18.20
N PHE A 127 -0.04 0.27 17.28
CA PHE A 127 -1.27 -0.45 17.63
C PHE A 127 -1.07 -1.95 17.65
N LEU A 128 -0.37 -2.52 16.66
CA LEU A 128 -0.10 -3.96 16.61
C LEU A 128 1.22 -4.37 17.27
N ASN A 129 2.06 -3.42 17.66
CA ASN A 129 3.42 -3.69 18.15
C ASN A 129 4.21 -4.57 17.16
N ALA A 130 4.25 -4.18 15.89
CA ALA A 130 4.89 -4.94 14.81
C ALA A 130 6.17 -4.27 14.29
N ASP A 131 7.11 -5.07 13.80
CA ASP A 131 8.20 -4.61 12.94
C ASP A 131 7.66 -4.31 11.55
N PHE A 132 7.19 -3.08 11.37
CA PHE A 132 6.65 -2.64 10.09
C PHE A 132 7.69 -2.69 8.97
N GLY A 133 8.97 -2.44 9.25
CA GLY A 133 10.03 -2.45 8.22
C GLY A 133 10.24 -3.84 7.65
N LYS A 134 10.46 -4.83 8.54
CA LYS A 134 10.57 -6.23 8.16
C LYS A 134 9.31 -6.74 7.45
N ALA A 135 8.13 -6.39 7.95
CA ALA A 135 6.87 -6.78 7.35
C ALA A 135 6.71 -6.22 5.92
N PHE A 136 7.16 -4.99 5.70
CA PHE A 136 7.16 -4.34 4.38
C PHE A 136 8.12 -5.03 3.40
N GLU A 137 9.32 -5.39 3.85
CA GLU A 137 10.29 -6.13 3.03
C GLU A 137 9.77 -7.51 2.61
N VAL A 138 9.21 -8.29 3.56
CA VAL A 138 8.60 -9.60 3.25
C VAL A 138 7.45 -9.46 2.26
N TYR A 139 6.63 -8.42 2.41
CA TYR A 139 5.55 -8.15 1.45
C TYR A 139 6.07 -7.76 0.08
N HIS A 140 7.10 -6.93 0.02
CA HIS A 140 7.74 -6.53 -1.22
C HIS A 140 8.33 -7.73 -1.97
N ASP A 141 9.02 -8.63 -1.28
CA ASP A 141 9.62 -9.82 -1.88
C ASP A 141 8.56 -10.75 -2.48
N GLY A 142 7.48 -11.00 -1.73
CA GLY A 142 6.35 -11.81 -2.20
C GLY A 142 5.65 -11.17 -3.42
N TYR A 143 5.46 -9.86 -3.38
CA TYR A 143 4.83 -9.12 -4.48
C TYR A 143 5.70 -9.10 -5.74
N SER A 144 7.00 -8.83 -5.60
CA SER A 144 7.96 -8.83 -6.70
C SER A 144 8.13 -10.22 -7.32
N GLY A 145 8.11 -11.28 -6.50
CA GLY A 145 8.07 -12.65 -6.98
C GLY A 145 6.88 -12.93 -7.90
N CYS A 146 5.67 -12.51 -7.48
CA CYS A 146 4.47 -12.69 -8.30
C CYS A 146 4.47 -11.84 -9.58
N ILE A 147 5.07 -10.65 -9.62
CA ILE A 147 5.21 -9.89 -10.86
C ILE A 147 6.09 -10.64 -11.86
N ASN A 148 7.23 -11.16 -11.41
CA ASN A 148 8.18 -11.85 -12.29
C ASN A 148 7.60 -13.15 -12.88
N GLU A 149 6.79 -13.89 -12.11
CA GLU A 149 6.11 -15.08 -12.59
C GLU A 149 5.00 -14.77 -13.62
N ASN A 150 4.39 -13.58 -13.55
CA ASN A 150 3.33 -13.15 -14.46
C ASN A 150 3.84 -12.28 -15.63
N ALA A 151 5.15 -12.07 -15.77
CA ALA A 151 5.74 -11.24 -16.81
C ALA A 151 5.55 -11.79 -18.24
N ASP A 152 5.19 -13.08 -18.38
CA ASP A 152 4.80 -13.69 -19.66
C ASP A 152 3.37 -13.32 -20.10
N ALA A 153 2.56 -12.71 -19.23
CA ALA A 153 1.25 -12.17 -19.56
C ALA A 153 1.36 -10.67 -19.88
N ASP A 154 0.85 -10.26 -21.05
CA ASP A 154 0.87 -8.93 -21.70
C ASP A 154 0.20 -7.78 -20.89
N ASN A 155 0.07 -7.91 -19.57
CA ASN A 155 -0.66 -7.00 -18.69
C ASN A 155 0.26 -6.49 -17.57
N SER A 156 1.26 -5.71 -17.97
CA SER A 156 2.32 -5.15 -17.11
C SER A 156 1.87 -3.92 -16.29
N ASN A 157 0.63 -3.90 -15.79
CA ASN A 157 0.19 -2.84 -14.89
C ASN A 157 0.50 -3.24 -13.43
N PRO A 158 1.49 -2.61 -12.76
CA PRO A 158 1.82 -2.91 -11.38
C PRO A 158 0.67 -2.52 -10.41
N LEU A 159 -0.27 -1.69 -10.84
CA LEU A 159 -1.45 -1.35 -10.04
C LEU A 159 -2.60 -2.35 -10.18
N LEU A 160 -2.36 -3.51 -10.78
CA LEU A 160 -3.25 -4.66 -10.65
C LEU A 160 -2.67 -5.58 -9.59
N LEU A 161 -3.47 -5.94 -8.59
CA LEU A 161 -3.12 -7.02 -7.68
C LEU A 161 -3.07 -8.31 -8.53
N PRO A 162 -1.91 -8.95 -8.73
CA PRO A 162 -1.92 -10.36 -9.13
C PRO A 162 -2.73 -11.14 -8.09
N GLN A 163 -3.09 -12.40 -8.35
CA GLN A 163 -3.67 -13.28 -7.32
C GLN A 163 -2.60 -13.58 -6.25
N LEU A 164 -2.23 -12.55 -5.50
CA LEU A 164 -1.13 -12.53 -4.59
C LEU A 164 -1.54 -13.39 -3.42
N LYS A 165 -0.85 -14.51 -3.27
CA LYS A 165 -0.90 -15.25 -2.01
C LYS A 165 -0.29 -14.32 -0.96
N LEU A 166 -1.14 -13.77 -0.09
CA LEU A 166 -0.71 -12.86 0.96
C LEU A 166 0.39 -13.54 1.79
N PRO A 167 1.53 -12.86 2.02
CA PRO A 167 2.63 -13.43 2.80
C PRO A 167 2.20 -13.62 4.25
N ASP A 168 2.78 -14.63 4.90
CA ASP A 168 2.66 -14.78 6.35
C ASP A 168 3.60 -13.77 7.03
N LEU A 169 3.03 -12.90 7.87
CA LEU A 169 3.75 -11.85 8.59
C LEU A 169 3.75 -12.10 10.10
N THR A 170 3.42 -13.30 10.56
CA THR A 170 3.37 -13.65 11.99
C THR A 170 4.71 -13.36 12.69
N ASP A 171 5.84 -13.65 12.02
CA ASP A 171 7.20 -13.40 12.52
C ASP A 171 7.60 -11.90 12.60
N CYS A 172 6.69 -10.99 12.24
CA CYS A 172 6.89 -9.55 12.34
C CYS A 172 6.13 -8.93 13.51
N LEU A 173 5.33 -9.71 14.24
CA LEU A 173 4.66 -9.26 15.47
C LEU A 173 5.61 -9.46 16.66
N TYR A 174 5.77 -8.44 17.49
CA TYR A 174 6.48 -8.58 18.76
C TYR A 174 5.53 -9.14 19.83
N GLU A 175 5.99 -10.13 20.60
CA GLU A 175 5.29 -10.66 21.78
C GLU A 175 5.08 -9.61 22.88
#